data_AF-A0A1H7VNT4-F1
#
_entry.id   AF-A0A1H7VNT4-F1
#
_cell.length_a   1.000
_cell.length_b   1.000
_cell.length_c   1.000
_cell.angle_alpha   90.00
_cell.angle_beta   90.00
_cell.angle_gamma   90.00
#
_symmetry.space_group_name_H-M   'P 1'
#
loop_
_entity.id
_entity.type
_entity.pdbx_description
1 polymer ?
#
loop_
_entity_poly.entity_id
_entity_poly.type
_entity_poly.pdbx_seq_one_letter_code
_entity_poly.pdbx_strand_id
1 'polypeptide(L)'
;MNYLQATQEITVAIPEIRDELQQTRIQNSYHIIEFLNDKIKSMIRQNNTDCVFKCLQKMNELYSDGDQTVKSAIENSFVYSLDNCTAFCSEEYRDTIFNRLSTDLQKVYIRQIYSHNI
;
A
#
# COMPACT_ATOMS: atom_id res chain seq x y z
N MET A 1 -8.27 -13.04 5.30
CA MET A 1 -9.07 -11.95 4.71
C MET A 1 -8.98 -12.00 3.19
N ASN A 2 -10.11 -12.03 2.48
CA ASN A 2 -10.14 -11.90 1.01
C ASN A 2 -10.38 -10.45 0.56
N TYR A 3 -10.39 -10.18 -0.75
CA TYR A 3 -10.51 -8.81 -1.28
C TYR A 3 -11.84 -8.12 -0.92
N LEU A 4 -12.95 -8.85 -0.77
CA LEU A 4 -14.24 -8.27 -0.38
C LEU A 4 -14.19 -7.74 1.06
N GLN A 5 -13.66 -8.56 1.97
CA GLN A 5 -13.44 -8.17 3.35
C GLN A 5 -12.46 -7.00 3.45
N ALA A 6 -11.36 -7.06 2.68
CA ALA A 6 -10.39 -5.96 2.58
C ALA A 6 -11.05 -4.63 2.18
N THR A 7 -11.90 -4.63 1.14
CA THR A 7 -12.61 -3.42 0.69
C THR A 7 -13.51 -2.84 1.78
N GLN A 8 -14.21 -3.69 2.54
CA GLN A 8 -15.07 -3.25 3.64
C GLN A 8 -14.24 -2.63 4.77
N GLU A 9 -13.15 -3.28 5.18
CA GLU A 9 -12.31 -2.76 6.25
C GLU A 9 -11.60 -1.46 5.86
N ILE A 10 -11.12 -1.33 4.61
CA ILE A 10 -10.53 -0.08 4.10
C ILE A 10 -11.55 1.06 4.15
N THR A 11 -12.78 0.79 3.73
CA THR A 11 -13.89 1.77 3.73
C THR A 11 -14.15 2.33 5.13
N VAL A 12 -14.00 1.51 6.16
CA VAL A 12 -14.18 1.92 7.56
C VAL A 12 -12.95 2.63 8.11
N ALA A 13 -11.75 2.12 7.80
CA ALA A 13 -10.49 2.61 8.36
C ALA A 13 -10.01 3.94 7.75
N ILE A 14 -10.35 4.20 6.48
CA ILE A 14 -9.84 5.34 5.71
C ILE A 14 -11.01 6.10 5.07
N PRO A 15 -11.77 6.89 5.87
CA PRO A 15 -12.93 7.63 5.37
C PRO A 15 -12.58 8.61 4.25
N GLU A 16 -11.34 9.09 4.18
CA GLU A 16 -10.83 10.03 3.17
C GLU A 16 -10.90 9.48 1.74
N ILE A 17 -10.81 8.15 1.58
CA ILE A 17 -10.81 7.50 0.25
C ILE A 17 -12.10 6.70 0.00
N ARG A 18 -13.04 6.71 0.95
CA ARG A 18 -14.27 5.92 0.89
C ARG A 18 -15.09 6.20 -0.36
N ASP A 19 -15.36 7.47 -0.63
CA ASP A 19 -16.30 7.84 -1.70
C ASP A 19 -15.71 7.43 -3.07
N GLU A 20 -14.39 7.57 -3.24
CA GLU A 20 -13.68 7.09 -4.42
C GLU A 20 -13.65 5.56 -4.50
N LEU A 21 -13.46 4.88 -3.38
CA LEU A 21 -13.47 3.41 -3.32
C LEU A 21 -14.84 2.84 -3.68
N GLN A 22 -15.93 3.49 -3.22
CA GLN A 22 -17.31 3.10 -3.54
C GLN A 22 -17.65 3.30 -5.02
N GLN A 23 -17.05 4.30 -5.67
CA GLN A 23 -17.21 4.54 -7.11
C GLN A 23 -16.32 3.62 -7.96
N THR A 24 -15.32 2.98 -7.35
CA THR A 24 -14.38 2.11 -8.03
C THR A 24 -14.89 0.67 -8.07
N ARG A 25 -14.90 0.06 -9.26
CA ARG A 25 -15.31 -1.34 -9.42
C ARG A 25 -14.18 -2.30 -9.01
N ILE A 26 -14.15 -2.68 -7.74
CA ILE A 26 -13.22 -3.69 -7.23
C ILE A 26 -13.73 -5.10 -7.56
N GLN A 27 -12.94 -5.87 -8.31
CA GLN A 27 -13.32 -7.21 -8.77
C GLN A 27 -12.43 -8.33 -8.22
N ASN A 28 -11.24 -7.99 -7.71
CA ASN A 28 -10.25 -8.95 -7.22
C ASN A 28 -9.23 -8.24 -6.31
N SER A 29 -8.30 -9.03 -5.73
CA SER A 29 -7.24 -8.51 -4.85
C SER A 29 -6.31 -7.51 -5.54
N TYR A 30 -6.01 -7.68 -6.83
CA TYR A 30 -5.13 -6.75 -7.53
C TYR A 30 -5.75 -5.37 -7.69
N HIS A 31 -7.05 -5.27 -7.99
CA HIS A 31 -7.75 -3.99 -8.12
C HIS A 31 -7.76 -3.20 -6.81
N ILE A 32 -7.93 -3.86 -5.65
CA ILE A 32 -7.92 -3.15 -4.36
C ILE A 32 -6.52 -2.67 -3.97
N ILE A 33 -5.48 -3.47 -4.26
CA ILE A 33 -4.10 -3.08 -4.02
C ILE A 33 -3.69 -1.94 -4.97
N GLU A 34 -4.09 -2.00 -6.23
CA GLU A 34 -3.87 -0.94 -7.22
C GLU A 34 -4.55 0.37 -6.81
N PHE A 35 -5.81 0.30 -6.36
CA PHE A 35 -6.51 1.46 -5.82
C PHE A 35 -5.74 2.11 -4.66
N LEU A 36 -5.27 1.32 -3.70
CA LEU A 36 -4.48 1.84 -2.58
C LEU A 36 -3.13 2.43 -3.04
N ASN A 37 -2.46 1.82 -4.01
CA ASN A 37 -1.23 2.36 -4.60
C ASN A 37 -1.45 3.75 -5.19
N ASP A 38 -2.51 3.90 -5.98
CA ASP A 38 -2.86 5.19 -6.60
C ASP A 38 -3.18 6.25 -5.54
N LYS A 39 -3.86 5.84 -4.46
CA LYS A 39 -4.13 6.75 -3.33
C LYS A 39 -2.86 7.16 -2.61
N ILE A 40 -1.96 6.24 -2.30
CA ILE A 40 -0.67 6.54 -1.67
C ILE A 40 0.12 7.52 -2.55
N LYS A 41 0.22 7.25 -3.86
CA LYS A 41 0.89 8.12 -4.83
C LYS A 41 0.29 9.53 -4.86
N SER A 42 -1.03 9.64 -4.90
CA SER A 42 -1.73 10.91 -4.92
C SER A 42 -1.50 11.69 -3.62
N MET A 43 -1.59 11.02 -2.48
CA MET A 43 -1.44 11.65 -1.16
C MET A 43 0.00 12.07 -0.86
N ILE A 44 1.00 11.32 -1.33
CA ILE A 44 2.42 11.74 -1.30
C ILE A 44 2.58 13.08 -2.04
N ARG A 45 2.02 13.21 -3.25
CA ARG A 45 2.10 14.45 -4.05
C ARG A 45 1.40 15.63 -3.41
N GLN A 46 0.37 15.36 -2.62
CA GLN A 46 -0.40 16.37 -1.88
C GLN A 46 0.20 16.68 -0.50
N ASN A 47 1.32 16.05 -0.11
CA ASN A 47 1.88 16.10 1.24
C ASN A 47 0.88 15.68 2.35
N ASN A 48 -0.12 14.87 2.00
CA ASN A 48 -1.08 14.33 2.97
C ASN A 48 -0.51 13.08 3.64
N THR A 49 0.45 13.30 4.52
CA THR A 49 1.21 12.24 5.20
C THR A 49 0.32 11.35 6.07
N ASP A 50 -0.70 11.91 6.72
CA ASP A 50 -1.62 11.15 7.57
C ASP A 50 -2.39 10.09 6.78
N CYS A 51 -2.91 10.45 5.61
CA CYS A 51 -3.61 9.51 4.73
C CYS A 51 -2.65 8.44 4.18
N VAL A 52 -1.42 8.83 3.83
CA VAL A 52 -0.37 7.87 3.44
C VAL A 52 -0.17 6.84 4.54
N PHE A 53 0.00 7.26 5.80
CA PHE A 53 0.23 6.33 6.90
C PHE A 53 -0.94 5.40 7.17
N LYS A 54 -2.18 5.88 7.06
CA LYS A 54 -3.37 5.01 7.16
C LYS A 54 -3.38 3.94 6.06
N CYS A 55 -3.06 4.32 4.83
CA CYS A 55 -2.95 3.38 3.71
C CYS A 55 -1.82 2.35 3.93
N LEU A 56 -0.65 2.78 4.42
CA LEU A 56 0.48 1.89 4.73
C LEU A 56 0.14 0.93 5.88
N GLN A 57 -0.50 1.43 6.93
CA GLN A 57 -1.00 0.58 8.01
C GLN A 57 -1.95 -0.47 7.45
N LYS A 58 -2.86 -0.07 6.55
CA LYS A 58 -3.79 -1.03 5.97
C LYS A 58 -3.10 -2.05 5.08
N MET A 59 -2.07 -1.65 4.31
CA MET A 59 -1.22 -2.60 3.59
C MET A 59 -0.55 -3.62 4.51
N ASN A 60 -0.07 -3.20 5.68
CA ASN A 60 0.51 -4.10 6.67
C ASN A 60 -0.49 -5.16 7.15
N GLU A 61 -1.70 -4.73 7.51
CA GLU A 61 -2.79 -5.61 7.96
C GLU A 61 -3.21 -6.58 6.85
N LEU A 62 -3.38 -6.08 5.61
CA LEU A 62 -3.69 -6.89 4.45
C LEU A 62 -2.61 -7.94 4.16
N TYR A 63 -1.34 -7.61 4.37
CA TYR A 63 -0.25 -8.56 4.17
C TYR A 63 -0.15 -9.61 5.28
N SER A 64 -0.46 -9.22 6.53
CA SER A 64 -0.51 -10.14 7.66
C SER A 64 -1.66 -11.14 7.50
N ASP A 65 -2.87 -10.63 7.30
CA ASP A 65 -4.12 -11.39 7.50
C ASP A 65 -4.79 -11.77 6.17
N GLY A 66 -4.30 -11.24 5.06
CA GLY A 66 -4.79 -11.53 3.71
C GLY A 66 -4.58 -12.98 3.31
N ASP A 67 -5.43 -13.47 2.41
CA ASP A 67 -5.20 -14.74 1.73
C ASP A 67 -3.98 -14.65 0.79
N GLN A 68 -3.57 -15.79 0.24
CA GLN A 68 -2.41 -15.86 -0.64
C GLN A 68 -2.53 -14.91 -1.86
N THR A 69 -3.73 -14.68 -2.37
CA THR A 69 -3.97 -13.79 -3.51
C THR A 69 -3.75 -12.33 -3.13
N VAL A 70 -4.23 -11.90 -1.95
CA VAL A 70 -3.98 -10.56 -1.41
C VAL A 70 -2.49 -10.35 -1.19
N LYS A 71 -1.82 -11.30 -0.52
CA LYS A 71 -0.37 -11.21 -0.27
C LYS A 71 0.41 -11.13 -1.58
N SER A 72 0.04 -11.94 -2.56
CA SER A 72 0.69 -11.95 -3.89
C SER A 72 0.45 -10.63 -4.64
N ALA A 73 -0.75 -10.03 -4.53
CA ALA A 73 -1.01 -8.72 -5.13
C ALA A 73 -0.13 -7.62 -4.50
N ILE A 74 0.06 -7.65 -3.18
CA ILE A 74 0.94 -6.70 -2.47
C ILE A 74 2.40 -6.87 -2.92
N GLU A 75 2.93 -8.10 -2.88
CA GLU A 75 4.33 -8.35 -3.25
C GLU A 75 4.63 -8.00 -4.71
N ASN A 76 3.66 -8.17 -5.63
CA ASN A 76 3.90 -7.95 -7.04
C ASN A 76 3.59 -6.53 -7.52
N SER A 77 2.80 -5.75 -6.78
CA SER A 77 2.34 -4.43 -7.22
C SER A 77 2.72 -3.31 -6.26
N PHE A 78 2.43 -3.46 -4.96
CA PHE A 78 2.63 -2.39 -3.97
C PHE A 78 4.09 -2.02 -3.79
N VAL A 79 4.99 -2.99 -3.65
CA VAL A 79 6.41 -2.73 -3.34
C VAL A 79 7.07 -1.88 -4.43
N TYR A 80 6.94 -2.27 -5.69
CA TYR A 80 7.48 -1.50 -6.82
C TYR A 80 6.80 -0.14 -6.98
N SER A 81 5.49 -0.07 -6.74
CA SER A 81 4.77 1.21 -6.79
C SER A 81 5.25 2.18 -5.71
N LEU A 82 5.47 1.69 -4.49
CA LEU A 82 5.93 2.50 -3.36
C LEU A 82 7.34 3.05 -3.61
N ASP A 83 8.26 2.21 -4.09
CA ASP A 83 9.63 2.65 -4.43
C ASP A 83 9.60 3.75 -5.50
N ASN A 84 8.86 3.54 -6.58
CA ASN A 84 8.72 4.52 -7.65
C ASN A 84 8.07 5.83 -7.16
N CYS A 85 7.02 5.75 -6.33
CA CYS A 85 6.33 6.95 -5.83
C CYS A 85 7.19 7.77 -4.88
N THR A 86 8.16 7.14 -4.22
CA THR A 86 9.03 7.79 -3.24
C THR A 86 10.41 8.16 -3.80
N ALA A 87 10.72 7.77 -5.05
CA ALA A 87 12.01 8.04 -5.70
C ALA A 87 12.41 9.52 -5.76
N PHE A 88 11.43 10.43 -5.83
CA PHE A 88 11.66 11.89 -5.86
C PHE A 88 11.44 12.58 -4.51
N CYS A 89 11.13 11.82 -3.46
CA CYS A 89 10.96 12.35 -2.11
C CYS A 89 12.32 12.58 -1.45
N SER A 90 12.37 13.44 -0.42
CA SER A 90 13.55 13.57 0.44
C SER A 90 13.86 12.24 1.13
N GLU A 91 15.13 12.02 1.45
CA GLU A 91 15.58 10.83 2.19
C GLU A 91 14.83 10.67 3.52
N GLU A 92 14.69 11.76 4.29
CA GLU A 92 13.93 11.76 5.55
C GLU A 92 12.47 11.29 5.38
N TYR A 93 11.80 11.72 4.30
CA TYR A 93 10.42 11.32 4.06
C TYR A 93 10.32 9.87 3.58
N ARG A 94 11.29 9.42 2.76
CA ARG A 94 11.41 8.01 2.34
C ARG A 94 11.61 7.10 3.56
N ASP A 95 12.50 7.47 4.47
CA ASP A 95 12.74 6.72 5.71
C ASP A 95 11.50 6.68 6.58
N THR A 96 10.79 7.80 6.69
CA THR A 96 9.53 7.85 7.44
C THR A 96 8.48 6.90 6.86
N ILE A 97 8.31 6.86 5.54
CA ILE A 97 7.40 5.92 4.86
C ILE A 97 7.85 4.48 5.07
N PHE A 98 9.13 4.19 4.88
CA PHE A 98 9.69 2.84 5.03
C PHE A 98 9.52 2.31 6.45
N ASN A 99 9.73 3.16 7.46
CA ASN A 99 9.56 2.81 8.87
C ASN A 99 8.10 2.57 9.28
N ARG A 100 7.12 2.93 8.43
CA ARG A 100 5.70 2.60 8.65
C ARG A 100 5.30 1.25 8.08
N LEU A 101 6.15 0.61 7.27
CA LEU A 101 5.93 -0.76 6.83
C LEU A 101 6.17 -1.73 8.00
N SER A 102 5.41 -2.82 8.04
CA SER A 102 5.67 -3.92 8.97
C SER A 102 7.02 -4.56 8.66
N THR A 103 7.63 -5.21 9.66
CA THR A 103 8.91 -5.90 9.48
C THR A 103 8.90 -6.90 8.31
N ASP A 104 7.78 -7.56 8.06
CA ASP A 104 7.69 -8.51 6.94
C ASP A 104 7.60 -7.80 5.60
N LEU A 105 6.85 -6.71 5.48
CA LEU A 105 6.85 -5.91 4.25
C LEU A 105 8.18 -5.19 4.01
N GLN A 106 8.88 -4.75 5.06
CA GLN A 106 10.24 -4.23 4.94
C GLN A 106 11.20 -5.26 4.36
N LYS A 107 11.13 -6.53 4.83
CA LYS A 107 11.95 -7.62 4.27
C LYS A 107 11.65 -7.85 2.79
N VAL A 108 10.37 -7.89 2.40
CA VAL A 108 9.97 -8.04 1.00
C VAL A 108 10.49 -6.86 0.17
N TYR A 109 10.30 -5.64 0.65
CA TYR A 109 10.78 -4.42 0.01
C TYR A 109 12.29 -4.48 -0.22
N ILE A 110 13.06 -4.79 0.83
CA ILE A 110 14.52 -4.88 0.73
C ILE A 110 14.93 -5.95 -0.29
N ARG A 111 14.33 -7.13 -0.21
CA ARG A 111 14.60 -8.24 -1.13
C ARG A 111 14.31 -7.85 -2.58
N GLN A 112 13.21 -7.16 -2.85
CA GLN A 112 12.81 -6.84 -4.21
C GLN A 112 13.53 -5.61 -4.78
N ILE A 113 13.81 -4.59 -3.99
CA ILE A 113 14.40 -3.36 -4.50
C ILE A 113 15.92 -3.40 -4.43
N TYR A 114 16.48 -3.88 -3.32
CA TYR A 114 17.93 -3.82 -3.09
C TYR A 114 18.66 -5.12 -3.46
N SER A 115 18.01 -6.29 -3.41
CA SER A 115 18.67 -7.55 -3.81
C SER A 115 18.71 -7.82 -5.32
N HIS A 116 18.03 -7.02 -6.16
CA HIS A 116 18.22 -7.07 -7.63
C HIS A 116 19.51 -6.36 -8.09
N ASN A 117 20.28 -5.75 -7.18
CA ASN A 117 21.52 -5.03 -7.48
C ASN A 117 22.79 -5.68 -6.84
N ILE A 118 22.73 -6.96 -6.45
CA ILE A 118 23.88 -7.72 -5.93
C ILE A 118 24.16 -8.93 -6.84
#